data_AF-A0A8S9J4Y9-F1
#
_entry.id   AF-A0A8S9J4Y9-F1
#
_cell.length_a   1.000
_cell.length_b   1.000
_cell.length_c   1.000
_cell.angle_alpha   90.00
_cell.angle_beta   90.00
_cell.angle_gamma   90.00
#
_symmetry.space_group_name_H-M   'P 1'
#
loop_
_entity.id
_entity.type
_entity.pdbx_description
1 polymer ?
#
loop_
_entity_poly.entity_id
_entity_poly.type
_entity_poly.pdbx_seq_one_letter_code
_entity_poly.pdbx_strand_id
1 'polypeptide(L)'
;MTEAMIRNKPGMASVKDMPLLQDGPPPCPSAMAIFRCFCLGDVPTTKSAKATKYAVRVQLNHMCLFVNRFVSEWKKYLDYEADVMKDVPGWKVGENVYNSGRWMPPATGELRPDVW
;
A
#
# COMPACT_ATOMS: atom_id res chain seq x y z
N MET A 1 -18.35 59.96 31.44
CA MET A 1 -16.98 59.73 30.91
C MET A 1 -17.06 58.56 29.95
N THR A 2 -16.91 58.79 28.64
CA THR A 2 -17.12 57.79 27.58
C THR A 2 -15.90 56.87 27.41
N GLU A 3 -16.09 55.61 27.02
CA GLU A 3 -15.00 54.60 26.89
C GLU A 3 -13.81 55.08 26.03
N ALA A 4 -14.09 55.89 25.01
CA ALA A 4 -13.08 56.49 24.14
C ALA A 4 -12.08 57.40 24.86
N MET A 5 -12.43 57.98 26.01
CA MET A 5 -11.51 58.82 26.81
C MET A 5 -10.62 57.98 27.73
N ILE A 6 -11.08 56.79 28.11
CA ILE A 6 -10.37 55.90 29.05
C ILE A 6 -9.32 55.05 28.32
N ARG A 7 -9.63 54.59 27.11
CA ARG A 7 -8.75 53.73 26.29
C ARG A 7 -7.96 54.49 25.22
N ASN A 8 -7.92 55.82 25.31
CA ASN A 8 -7.34 56.69 24.29
C ASN A 8 -5.82 56.47 24.17
N LYS A 9 -5.32 56.40 22.93
CA LYS A 9 -3.88 56.45 22.62
C LYS A 9 -3.59 57.66 21.72
N PRO A 10 -2.47 58.39 21.96
CA PRO A 10 -2.12 59.54 21.13
C PRO A 10 -1.95 59.11 19.67
N GLY A 11 -2.68 59.77 18.75
CA GLY A 11 -2.63 59.50 17.31
C GLY A 11 -3.77 58.63 16.75
N MET A 12 -4.79 58.28 17.54
CA MET A 12 -5.97 57.58 17.01
C MET A 12 -6.82 58.49 16.11
N ALA A 13 -6.99 58.10 14.84
CA ALA A 13 -7.79 58.83 13.86
C ALA A 13 -9.29 58.49 13.93
N SER A 14 -9.64 57.33 14.49
CA SER A 14 -11.02 56.83 14.54
C SER A 14 -11.28 55.97 15.79
N VAL A 15 -12.54 55.90 16.21
CA VAL A 15 -13.01 55.07 17.33
C VAL A 15 -12.81 53.57 17.06
N LYS A 16 -12.75 53.14 15.79
CA LYS A 16 -12.49 51.73 15.41
C LYS A 16 -11.07 51.28 15.75
N ASP A 17 -10.14 52.21 15.88
CA ASP A 17 -8.74 51.94 16.20
C ASP A 17 -8.50 51.91 17.72
N MET A 18 -9.57 51.94 18.52
CA MET A 18 -9.49 51.86 19.97
C MET A 18 -8.88 50.51 20.38
N PRO A 19 -7.86 50.50 21.25
CA PRO A 19 -7.20 49.27 21.64
C PRO A 19 -8.17 48.38 22.43
N LEU A 20 -8.47 47.21 21.87
CA LEU A 20 -9.10 46.11 22.57
C LEU A 20 -8.01 45.13 22.97
N LEU A 21 -7.68 45.08 24.26
CA LEU A 21 -6.80 44.04 24.80
C LEU A 21 -7.68 42.82 25.07
N GLN A 22 -7.62 41.83 24.18
CA GLN A 22 -8.30 40.56 24.36
C GLN A 22 -7.36 39.62 25.12
N ASP A 23 -7.84 38.97 26.19
CA ASP A 23 -7.14 37.91 26.92
C ASP A 23 -7.15 36.60 26.11
N GLY A 24 -6.78 36.69 24.83
CA GLY A 24 -6.69 35.57 23.91
C GLY A 24 -5.39 34.79 24.11
N PRO A 25 -5.39 33.47 23.83
CA PRO A 25 -4.17 32.68 23.86
C PRO A 25 -3.10 33.31 22.93
N PRO A 26 -1.80 33.20 23.27
CA PRO A 26 -0.74 33.81 22.48
C PRO A 26 -0.78 33.28 21.05
N PRO A 27 -0.46 34.10 20.02
CA PRO A 27 -0.56 33.73 18.61
C PRO A 27 0.45 32.67 18.14
N CYS A 28 1.13 31.98 19.08
CA CYS A 28 2.10 30.94 18.80
C CYS A 28 1.50 29.58 19.14
N PRO A 29 1.61 28.55 18.27
CA PRO A 29 1.24 27.20 18.65
C PRO A 29 2.00 26.85 19.94
N SER A 30 1.26 26.40 20.97
CA SER A 30 1.87 26.06 22.26
C SER A 30 3.04 25.10 22.04
N ALA A 31 4.09 25.21 22.84
CA ALA A 31 5.28 24.37 22.70
C ALA A 31 4.95 22.87 22.65
N MET A 32 3.85 22.46 23.30
CA MET A 32 3.30 21.11 23.25
C MET A 32 2.81 20.69 21.85
N ALA A 33 2.24 21.60 21.06
CA ALA A 33 1.81 21.33 19.69
C ALA A 33 3.01 21.18 18.74
N ILE A 34 4.04 22.00 18.91
CA ILE A 34 5.30 21.91 18.17
C ILE A 34 6.02 20.60 18.51
N PHE A 35 6.14 20.28 19.80
CA PHE A 35 6.77 19.06 20.29
C PHE A 35 6.01 17.81 19.83
N ARG A 36 4.67 17.83 19.86
CA ARG A 36 3.86 16.72 19.37
C ARG A 36 3.99 16.51 17.86
N CYS A 37 4.09 17.58 17.07
CA CYS A 37 4.32 17.47 15.63
C CYS A 37 5.72 16.90 15.32
N PHE A 38 6.73 17.26 16.10
CA PHE A 38 8.10 16.76 15.97
C PHE A 38 8.17 15.27 16.37
N CYS A 39 7.71 14.91 17.57
CA CYS A 39 7.75 13.53 18.04
C CYS A 39 6.89 12.55 17.23
N LEU A 40 5.79 13.00 16.62
CA LEU A 40 4.99 12.17 15.71
C LEU A 40 5.63 12.00 14.32
N GLY A 41 6.53 12.92 13.92
CA GLY A 41 7.33 12.81 12.70
C GLY A 41 8.49 11.81 12.81
N ASP A 42 9.01 11.61 14.02
CA ASP A 42 10.18 10.76 14.30
C ASP A 42 9.83 9.30 14.64
N VAL A 43 8.55 8.93 14.72
CA VAL A 43 8.17 7.51 14.80
C VAL A 43 8.62 6.87 13.49
N PRO A 44 9.50 5.84 13.48
CA PRO A 44 9.92 5.18 12.26
C PRO A 44 8.68 4.72 11.52
N THR A 45 8.39 5.46 10.46
CA THR A 45 7.11 5.39 9.76
C THR A 45 6.93 3.96 9.30
N THR A 46 5.71 3.42 9.42
CA THR A 46 5.34 2.06 9.00
C THR A 46 5.89 1.64 7.64
N LYS A 47 6.26 2.60 6.78
CA LYS A 47 6.96 2.41 5.51
C LYS A 47 8.33 1.72 5.65
N SER A 48 9.18 2.08 6.62
CA SER A 48 10.50 1.45 6.77
C SER A 48 10.36 -0.02 7.18
N ALA A 49 9.48 -0.31 8.15
CA ALA A 49 9.15 -1.68 8.57
C ALA A 49 8.46 -2.50 7.46
N LYS A 50 7.62 -1.86 6.63
CA LYS A 50 7.05 -2.50 5.43
C LYS A 50 8.14 -2.80 4.42
N ALA A 51 9.05 -1.86 4.15
CA ALA A 51 10.14 -2.03 3.21
C ALA A 51 11.06 -3.19 3.62
N THR A 52 11.41 -3.30 4.90
CA THR A 52 12.19 -4.45 5.40
C THR A 52 11.42 -5.76 5.27
N LYS A 53 10.11 -5.79 5.58
CA LYS A 53 9.25 -6.97 5.36
C LYS A 53 9.22 -7.40 3.89
N TYR A 54 9.07 -6.46 2.95
CA TYR A 54 9.10 -6.77 1.52
C TYR A 54 10.48 -7.24 1.07
N ALA A 55 11.55 -6.61 1.55
CA ALA A 55 12.93 -7.02 1.23
C ALA A 55 13.21 -8.46 1.68
N VAL A 56 12.82 -8.83 2.90
CA VAL A 56 12.95 -10.21 3.40
C VAL A 56 12.12 -11.18 2.57
N ARG A 57 10.89 -10.80 2.18
CA ARG A 57 10.04 -11.64 1.33
C ARG A 57 10.65 -11.87 -0.05
N VAL A 58 11.21 -10.84 -0.68
CA VAL A 58 11.89 -10.98 -1.98
C VAL A 58 13.08 -11.92 -1.86
N GLN A 59 13.90 -11.79 -0.81
CA GLN A 59 15.04 -12.69 -0.55
C GLN A 59 14.58 -14.14 -0.37
N LEU A 60 13.49 -14.38 0.37
CA LEU A 60 12.94 -15.72 0.60
C LEU A 60 12.19 -16.31 -0.60
N ASN A 61 11.69 -15.49 -1.53
CA ASN A 61 10.94 -15.97 -2.69
C ASN A 61 11.76 -16.88 -3.61
N HIS A 62 13.10 -16.74 -3.62
CA HIS A 62 13.98 -17.60 -4.43
C HIS A 62 13.99 -19.07 -3.96
N MET A 63 13.62 -19.34 -2.70
CA MET A 63 13.51 -20.70 -2.15
C MET A 63 12.10 -21.30 -2.30
N CYS A 64 11.24 -20.69 -3.11
CA CYS A 64 9.85 -21.12 -3.24
C CYS A 64 9.74 -22.54 -3.85
N LEU A 65 9.37 -23.51 -3.01
CA LEU A 65 9.15 -24.94 -3.30
C LEU A 65 8.09 -25.26 -4.39
N PHE A 66 7.48 -24.24 -4.99
CA PHE A 66 6.32 -24.41 -5.86
C PHE A 66 6.68 -25.02 -7.22
N VAL A 67 7.88 -24.73 -7.76
CA VAL A 67 8.29 -25.17 -9.11
C VAL A 67 8.44 -26.69 -9.19
N ASN A 68 9.17 -27.32 -8.27
CA ASN A 68 9.39 -28.78 -8.31
C ASN A 68 8.09 -29.56 -8.12
N ARG A 69 7.24 -29.12 -7.18
CA ARG A 69 5.91 -29.70 -6.96
C ARG A 69 5.05 -29.60 -8.23
N PHE A 70 5.02 -28.41 -8.84
CA PHE A 70 4.27 -28.19 -10.06
C PHE A 70 4.77 -29.10 -11.20
N VAL A 71 6.08 -29.17 -11.42
CA VAL A 71 6.66 -30.02 -12.48
C VAL A 71 6.34 -31.50 -12.24
N SER A 72 6.35 -31.98 -10.99
CA SER A 72 5.98 -33.37 -10.70
C SER A 72 4.50 -33.65 -10.97
N GLU A 73 3.58 -32.74 -10.62
CA GLU A 73 2.15 -32.90 -10.93
C GLU A 73 1.88 -32.80 -12.44
N TRP A 74 2.60 -31.90 -13.12
CA TRP A 74 2.47 -31.73 -14.56
C TRP A 74 2.90 -32.97 -15.35
N LYS A 75 3.97 -33.65 -14.91
CA LYS A 75 4.39 -34.93 -15.51
C LYS A 75 3.30 -36.00 -15.39
N LYS A 76 2.68 -36.14 -14.21
CA LYS A 76 1.57 -37.08 -14.01
C LYS A 76 0.39 -36.78 -14.92
N TYR A 77 0.09 -35.49 -15.12
CA TYR A 77 -0.99 -35.07 -16.03
C TYR A 77 -0.68 -35.44 -17.49
N LEU A 78 0.56 -35.26 -17.95
CA LEU A 78 0.98 -35.65 -19.30
C LEU A 78 0.93 -37.17 -19.52
N ASP A 79 1.32 -37.96 -18.51
CA ASP A 79 1.22 -39.42 -18.56
C ASP A 79 -0.26 -39.85 -18.65
N TYR A 80 -1.14 -39.24 -17.86
CA TYR A 80 -2.57 -39.47 -17.91
C TYR A 80 -3.19 -39.07 -19.26
N GLU A 81 -2.79 -37.93 -19.82
CA GLU A 81 -3.25 -37.48 -21.14
C GLU A 81 -2.85 -38.48 -22.24
N ALA A 82 -1.63 -39.02 -22.19
CA ALA A 82 -1.16 -40.03 -23.13
C ALA A 82 -1.98 -41.33 -23.06
N ASP A 83 -2.31 -41.78 -21.85
CA ASP A 83 -3.11 -42.99 -21.64
C ASP A 83 -4.54 -42.84 -22.16
N VAL A 84 -5.16 -41.67 -21.96
CA VAL A 84 -6.54 -41.39 -22.38
C VAL A 84 -6.62 -41.10 -23.89
N MET A 85 -5.64 -40.40 -24.46
CA MET A 85 -5.70 -39.91 -25.84
C MET A 85 -5.07 -40.85 -26.89
N LYS A 86 -4.64 -42.05 -26.49
CA LYS A 86 -3.96 -43.02 -27.36
C LYS A 86 -4.71 -43.39 -28.65
N ASP A 87 -6.05 -43.33 -28.62
CA ASP A 87 -6.91 -43.81 -29.70
C ASP A 87 -7.41 -42.66 -30.62
N VAL A 88 -7.03 -41.40 -30.36
CA VAL A 88 -7.52 -40.24 -31.11
C VAL A 88 -6.53 -39.83 -32.21
N PRO A 89 -6.90 -39.93 -33.49
CA PRO A 89 -6.00 -39.58 -34.59
C PRO A 89 -5.76 -38.06 -34.65
N GLY A 90 -4.50 -37.66 -34.76
CA GLY A 90 -4.10 -36.25 -34.88
C GLY A 90 -3.89 -35.52 -33.55
N TRP A 91 -4.12 -36.18 -32.41
CA TRP A 91 -3.80 -35.62 -31.10
C TRP A 91 -2.30 -35.75 -30.79
N LYS A 92 -1.68 -34.68 -30.26
CA LYS A 92 -0.29 -34.69 -29.80
C LYS A 92 -0.26 -34.38 -28.31
N VAL A 93 0.23 -35.33 -27.52
CA VAL A 93 0.34 -35.18 -26.06
C VAL A 93 1.24 -33.99 -25.71
N GLY A 94 0.75 -33.11 -24.85
CA GLY A 94 1.51 -31.93 -24.40
C GLY A 94 1.67 -30.82 -25.44
N GLU A 95 0.92 -30.86 -26.54
CA GLU A 95 0.84 -29.72 -27.47
C GLU A 95 0.21 -28.51 -26.77
N ASN A 96 0.87 -27.36 -26.86
CA ASN A 96 0.40 -26.15 -26.19
C ASN A 96 -0.89 -25.67 -26.86
N VAL A 97 -1.94 -25.46 -26.05
CA VAL A 97 -3.23 -24.92 -26.53
C VAL A 97 -3.07 -23.50 -27.11
N TYR A 98 -2.05 -22.75 -26.66
CA TYR A 98 -1.82 -21.38 -27.09
C TYR A 98 -0.78 -21.27 -28.21
N ASN A 99 -1.12 -20.49 -29.24
CA ASN A 99 -0.32 -20.33 -30.46
C ASN A 99 0.89 -19.41 -30.29
N SER A 100 1.07 -18.79 -29.11
CA SER A 100 2.06 -17.73 -28.88
C SER A 100 3.46 -18.25 -28.54
N GLY A 101 3.63 -19.57 -28.39
CA GLY A 101 4.89 -20.21 -27.97
C GLY A 101 5.34 -19.86 -26.55
N ARG A 102 4.59 -19.02 -25.82
CA ARG A 102 4.84 -18.73 -24.41
C ARG A 102 4.09 -19.73 -23.54
N TRP A 103 4.74 -20.16 -22.47
CA TRP A 103 4.10 -20.97 -21.44
C TRP A 103 3.09 -20.12 -20.67
N MET A 104 1.90 -20.68 -20.48
CA MET A 104 0.84 -20.10 -19.64
C MET A 104 0.50 -21.11 -18.55
N PRO A 105 0.22 -20.65 -17.32
CA PRO A 105 -0.22 -21.55 -16.26
C PRO A 105 -1.53 -22.24 -16.66
N PRO A 106 -1.75 -23.50 -16.22
CA PRO A 106 -2.98 -24.22 -16.52
C PRO A 106 -4.18 -23.47 -15.92
N ALA A 107 -5.27 -23.38 -16.69
CA ALA A 107 -6.47 -22.68 -16.27
C ALA A 107 -7.26 -23.51 -15.25
N THR A 108 -7.52 -22.95 -14.07
CA THR A 108 -8.40 -23.58 -13.06
C THR A 108 -9.88 -23.36 -13.38
N GLY A 109 -10.21 -22.37 -14.22
CA GLY A 109 -11.61 -22.00 -14.55
C GLY A 109 -12.28 -21.08 -13.54
N GLU A 110 -11.70 -20.90 -12.36
CA GLU A 110 -12.17 -19.99 -11.32
C GLU A 110 -11.36 -18.69 -11.31
N LEU A 111 -12.01 -17.55 -11.08
CA LEU A 111 -11.36 -16.24 -11.11
C LEU A 111 -10.44 -16.00 -9.89
N ARG A 112 -10.68 -16.67 -8.75
CA ARG A 112 -9.93 -16.55 -7.48
C ARG A 112 -10.01 -17.83 -6.63
N PRO A 113 -9.37 -18.95 -7.04
CA PRO A 113 -9.42 -20.22 -6.29
C PRO A 113 -8.69 -20.18 -4.93
N ASP A 114 -7.91 -19.13 -4.69
CA ASP A 114 -7.14 -18.88 -3.46
C ASP A 114 -7.95 -18.16 -2.37
N VAL A 115 -9.13 -17.62 -2.72
CA VAL A 115 -9.99 -16.86 -1.80
C VAL A 115 -11.34 -17.58 -1.70
N TRP A 116 -11.54 -18.29 -0.59
CA TRP A 116 -12.79 -18.95 -0.23
C TRP A 116 -13.65 -18.06 0.65
#